data_AF-A0A7S4URU4-F1
#
_entry.id   AF-A0A7S4URU4-F1
#
_cell.length_a   1.000
_cell.length_b   1.000
_cell.length_c   1.000
_cell.angle_alpha   90.00
_cell.angle_beta   90.00
_cell.angle_gamma   90.00
#
_symmetry.space_group_name_H-M   'P 1'
#
loop_
_entity.id
_entity.type
_entity.pdbx_description
1 polymer ?
#
loop_
_entity_poly.entity_id
_entity_poly.type
_entity_poly.pdbx_seq_one_letter_code
_entity_poly.pdbx_strand_id
1 'polypeptide(L)'
;QQQQQQQRPHPSTLQQKIFILSRRGYFDNIQICKEANDFLSCWWECDISGDCLLEPYHFTRMPVAVHAKKGKKDYFFISLHTKSKSLANGKKMWQSRDPTKMLKFVKDAVKNRRRIFTECARVRKMIDEIIFKNYSNPHIIVCGDMNDGPGFDLFE
;
A
#
# COMPACT_ATOMS: atom_id res chain seq x y z
N GLN A 1 18.90 -25.53 1.43
CA GLN A 1 18.57 -24.92 2.74
C GLN A 1 18.14 -23.48 2.48
N GLN A 2 16.83 -23.22 2.35
CA GLN A 2 16.31 -21.86 2.14
C GLN A 2 16.25 -21.18 3.51
N GLN A 3 17.13 -20.20 3.73
CA GLN A 3 17.02 -19.32 4.89
C GLN A 3 15.78 -18.44 4.70
N GLN A 4 14.78 -18.65 5.55
CA GLN A 4 13.73 -17.66 5.78
C GLN A 4 14.40 -16.41 6.35
N GLN A 5 14.70 -15.43 5.50
CA GLN A 5 15.00 -14.08 5.98
C GLN A 5 13.75 -13.58 6.70
N GLN A 6 13.79 -13.61 8.02
CA GLN A 6 12.81 -12.98 8.88
C GLN A 6 12.79 -11.49 8.51
N GLN A 7 11.71 -11.07 7.85
CA GLN A 7 11.43 -9.67 7.57
C GLN A 7 11.28 -8.97 8.92
N ARG A 8 12.29 -8.20 9.34
CA ARG A 8 12.25 -7.45 10.59
C ARG A 8 11.32 -6.23 10.41
N PRO A 9 10.45 -5.92 11.37
CA PRO A 9 9.58 -4.75 11.29
C PRO A 9 10.38 -3.44 11.31
N HIS A 10 9.89 -2.42 10.58
CA HIS A 10 10.50 -1.08 10.58
C HIS A 10 10.31 -0.37 11.94
N PRO A 11 11.35 0.23 12.55
CA PRO A 11 11.19 1.18 13.62
C PRO A 11 10.86 2.57 13.04
N SER A 12 9.62 2.81 12.64
CA SER A 12 9.14 4.18 12.49
C SER A 12 7.74 4.28 13.06
N THR A 13 7.64 4.89 14.22
CA THR A 13 6.35 5.16 14.83
C THR A 13 6.36 6.56 15.40
N LEU A 14 6.03 7.54 14.56
CA LEU A 14 4.87 8.31 14.98
C LEU A 14 3.75 7.27 15.13
N GLN A 15 3.44 6.92 16.37
CA GLN A 15 2.50 5.87 16.69
C GLN A 15 1.16 6.23 16.04
N GLN A 16 0.81 5.55 14.95
CA GLN A 16 -0.44 5.78 14.25
C GLN A 16 -1.58 5.42 15.20
N LYS A 17 -2.38 6.42 15.57
CA LYS A 17 -3.60 6.18 16.36
C LYS A 17 -4.66 5.63 15.42
N ILE A 18 -5.10 4.40 15.69
CA ILE A 18 -6.12 3.72 14.90
C ILE A 18 -7.42 3.74 15.71
N PHE A 19 -8.48 4.24 15.10
CA PHE A 19 -9.83 4.22 15.66
C PHE A 19 -10.72 3.39 14.75
N ILE A 20 -11.45 2.44 15.34
CA ILE A 20 -12.46 1.65 14.64
C ILE A 20 -13.83 2.12 15.13
N LEU A 21 -14.59 2.72 14.23
CA LEU A 21 -15.94 3.19 14.50
C LEU A 21 -16.92 2.19 13.88
N SER A 22 -17.79 1.61 14.72
CA SER A 22 -18.83 0.69 14.25
C SER A 22 -20.16 0.97 14.94
N ARG A 23 -21.26 0.71 14.24
CA ARG A 23 -22.59 0.75 14.84
C ARG A 23 -22.69 -0.37 15.89
N ARG A 24 -23.09 -0.02 17.11
CA ARG A 24 -23.24 -0.98 18.21
C ARG A 24 -24.12 -2.16 17.80
N GLY A 25 -23.62 -3.38 18.01
CA GLY A 25 -24.32 -4.63 17.72
C GLY A 25 -24.45 -5.01 16.25
N TYR A 26 -23.82 -4.28 15.31
CA TYR A 26 -23.90 -4.62 13.89
C TYR A 26 -22.98 -5.80 13.49
N PHE A 27 -21.77 -5.83 14.06
CA PHE A 27 -20.84 -6.95 13.99
C PHE A 27 -20.77 -7.64 15.35
N ASP A 28 -20.60 -8.96 15.34
CA ASP A 28 -20.42 -9.76 16.56
C ASP A 28 -19.04 -9.50 17.18
N ASN A 29 -18.05 -9.27 16.32
CA ASN A 29 -16.69 -8.90 16.68
C ASN A 29 -16.11 -7.98 15.60
N ILE A 30 -15.30 -7.01 16.01
CA ILE A 30 -14.48 -6.18 15.13
C ILE A 30 -13.14 -5.88 15.81
N GLN A 31 -12.04 -6.15 15.11
CA GLN A 31 -10.68 -5.99 15.64
C GLN A 31 -9.65 -5.74 14.54
N ILE A 32 -8.51 -5.18 14.89
CA ILE A 32 -7.36 -5.11 13.98
C ILE A 32 -6.92 -6.54 13.65
N CYS A 33 -6.74 -6.84 12.36
CA CYS A 33 -6.22 -8.13 11.92
C CYS A 33 -4.69 -8.13 12.07
N LYS A 34 -4.19 -8.60 13.22
CA LYS A 34 -2.78 -8.48 13.60
C LYS A 34 -1.85 -9.08 12.55
N GLU A 35 -2.15 -10.27 12.05
CA GLU A 35 -1.34 -11.00 11.07
C GLU A 35 -1.18 -10.21 9.76
N ALA A 36 -2.28 -9.62 9.29
CA ALA A 36 -2.26 -8.77 8.10
C ALA A 36 -1.45 -7.49 8.31
N ASN A 37 -1.62 -6.82 9.46
CA ASN A 37 -0.91 -5.59 9.76
C ASN A 37 0.60 -5.85 9.96
N ASP A 38 0.95 -6.95 10.63
CA ASP A 38 2.35 -7.38 10.79
C ASP A 38 2.98 -7.64 9.42
N PHE A 39 2.30 -8.36 8.52
CA PHE A 39 2.78 -8.61 7.15
C PHE A 39 3.02 -7.31 6.36
N LEU A 40 2.13 -6.33 6.51
CA LEU A 40 2.21 -5.03 5.84
C LEU A 40 3.30 -4.13 6.44
N SER A 41 3.64 -4.31 7.72
CA SER A 41 4.71 -3.55 8.40
C SER A 41 6.12 -3.97 8.00
N CYS A 42 6.25 -5.16 7.41
CA CYS A 42 7.50 -5.74 6.96
C CYS A 42 8.01 -5.09 5.67
N TRP A 43 9.34 -4.98 5.58
CA TRP A 43 10.01 -4.53 4.35
C TRP A 43 9.89 -5.60 3.27
N TRP A 44 9.97 -5.16 2.01
CA TRP A 44 10.10 -6.06 0.88
C TRP A 44 11.01 -5.48 -0.19
N GLU A 45 11.51 -6.35 -1.04
CA GLU A 45 12.36 -5.99 -2.16
C GLU A 45 11.52 -5.75 -3.42
N CYS A 46 11.77 -4.65 -4.12
CA CYS A 46 11.17 -4.36 -5.42
C CYS A 46 12.02 -3.40 -6.26
N ASP A 47 11.86 -3.46 -7.58
CA ASP A 47 12.48 -2.52 -8.51
C ASP A 47 11.61 -1.27 -8.66
N ILE A 48 11.98 -0.20 -7.95
CA ILE A 48 11.30 1.09 -7.99
C ILE A 48 11.91 2.00 -9.08
N SER A 49 13.21 1.86 -9.34
CA SER A 49 14.01 2.65 -10.28
C SER A 49 13.81 2.25 -11.74
N GLY A 50 13.47 0.99 -12.00
CA GLY A 50 13.40 0.37 -13.33
C GLY A 50 14.73 -0.03 -13.92
N ASP A 51 15.73 -0.21 -13.08
CA ASP A 51 17.08 -0.62 -13.48
C ASP A 51 17.31 -2.12 -13.20
N CYS A 52 16.24 -2.87 -12.92
CA CYS A 52 16.26 -4.29 -12.58
C CYS A 52 17.06 -4.60 -11.30
N LEU A 53 17.29 -3.59 -10.45
CA LEU A 53 17.90 -3.76 -9.14
C LEU A 53 16.81 -3.75 -8.06
N LEU A 54 16.86 -4.74 -7.18
CA LEU A 54 15.94 -4.85 -6.07
C LEU A 54 16.40 -3.95 -4.93
N GLU A 55 15.51 -3.07 -4.48
CA GLU A 55 15.75 -2.18 -3.34
C GLU A 55 14.77 -2.49 -2.20
N PRO A 56 15.20 -2.36 -0.93
CA PRO A 56 14.29 -2.45 0.20
C PRO A 56 13.26 -1.30 0.15
N TYR A 57 11.99 -1.66 0.32
CA TYR A 57 10.87 -0.73 0.30
C TYR A 57 9.90 -1.02 1.45
N HIS A 58 9.19 0.02 1.86
CA HIS A 58 8.08 -0.05 2.82
C HIS A 58 6.97 0.91 2.38
N PHE A 59 5.75 0.69 2.87
CA PHE A 59 4.64 1.59 2.58
C PHE A 59 4.96 3.02 2.98
N THR A 60 4.67 3.96 2.08
CA THR A 60 4.79 5.40 2.39
C THR A 60 3.83 5.82 3.51
N ARG A 61 2.67 5.16 3.58
CA ARG A 61 1.69 5.29 4.66
C ARG A 61 1.18 3.90 5.02
N MET A 62 1.24 3.53 6.29
CA MET A 62 0.92 2.18 6.71
C MET A 62 -0.58 1.88 6.47
N PRO A 63 -0.91 0.85 5.66
CA PRO A 63 -2.29 0.42 5.52
C PRO A 63 -2.77 -0.24 6.81
N VAL A 64 -4.08 -0.22 7.03
CA VAL A 64 -4.69 -0.86 8.22
C VAL A 64 -5.68 -1.90 7.76
N ALA A 65 -5.50 -3.14 8.23
CA ALA A 65 -6.46 -4.22 8.01
C ALA A 65 -7.27 -4.50 9.29
N VAL A 66 -8.59 -4.53 9.16
CA VAL A 66 -9.55 -4.82 10.23
C VAL A 66 -10.33 -6.06 9.84
N HIS A 67 -10.45 -7.00 10.77
CA HIS A 67 -11.31 -8.16 10.65
C HIS A 67 -12.59 -7.94 11.45
N ALA A 68 -13.74 -8.22 10.83
CA ALA A 68 -15.04 -8.17 11.47
C ALA A 68 -15.83 -9.44 11.18
N LYS A 69 -16.61 -9.90 12.15
CA LYS A 69 -17.44 -11.09 12.04
C LYS A 69 -18.93 -10.75 12.17
N LYS A 70 -19.76 -11.31 11.30
CA LYS A 70 -21.22 -11.24 11.39
C LYS A 70 -21.84 -12.60 11.06
N GLY A 71 -22.34 -13.29 12.08
CA GLY A 71 -22.71 -14.69 12.03
C GLY A 71 -21.54 -15.57 11.59
N LYS A 72 -21.72 -16.26 10.47
CA LYS A 72 -20.69 -17.14 9.85
C LYS A 72 -19.84 -16.44 8.79
N LYS A 73 -20.01 -15.13 8.59
CA LYS A 73 -19.33 -14.37 7.54
C LYS A 73 -18.18 -13.56 8.13
N ASP A 74 -17.02 -13.68 7.49
CA ASP A 74 -15.83 -12.89 7.78
C ASP A 74 -15.72 -11.72 6.80
N TYR A 75 -15.48 -10.53 7.33
CA TYR A 75 -15.29 -9.29 6.59
C TYR A 75 -13.92 -8.72 6.89
N PHE A 76 -13.21 -8.30 5.85
CA PHE A 76 -11.92 -7.63 5.95
C PHE A 76 -12.04 -6.24 5.34
N PHE A 77 -11.78 -5.23 6.16
CA PHE A 77 -11.70 -3.83 5.73
C PHE A 77 -10.25 -3.43 5.71
N ILE A 78 -9.75 -3.07 4.53
CA ILE A 78 -8.35 -2.69 4.30
C ILE A 78 -8.34 -1.23 3.86
N SER A 79 -7.87 -0.36 4.74
CA SER A 79 -7.66 1.06 4.45
C SER A 79 -6.28 1.25 3.84
N LEU A 80 -6.22 1.73 2.60
CA LEU A 80 -5.01 1.94 1.81
C LEU A 80 -4.93 3.40 1.34
N HIS A 81 -3.79 4.03 1.57
CA HIS A 81 -3.45 5.33 0.98
C HIS A 81 -2.05 5.24 0.39
N THR A 82 -1.99 4.97 -0.91
CA THR A 82 -0.72 4.75 -1.62
C THR A 82 0.09 6.04 -1.76
N LYS A 83 1.32 5.91 -2.23
CA LYS A 83 2.17 7.03 -2.64
C LYS A 83 1.42 7.93 -3.65
N SER A 84 1.50 9.26 -3.48
CA SER A 84 0.93 10.17 -4.48
C SER A 84 1.68 10.13 -5.81
N LYS A 85 0.94 10.18 -6.93
CA LYS A 85 1.50 10.35 -8.29
C LYS A 85 2.16 11.71 -8.50
N SER A 86 1.70 12.73 -7.77
CA SER A 86 2.15 14.12 -7.92
C SER A 86 3.64 14.32 -7.65
N LEU A 87 4.28 15.12 -8.52
CA LEU A 87 5.64 15.60 -8.35
C LEU A 87 5.65 17.07 -7.95
N ALA A 88 6.42 17.40 -6.92
CA ALA A 88 6.69 18.78 -6.55
C ALA A 88 7.36 19.50 -7.75
N ASN A 89 6.85 20.67 -8.11
CA ASN A 89 7.29 21.42 -9.30
C ASN A 89 7.11 20.69 -10.65
N GLY A 90 6.28 19.65 -10.72
CA GLY A 90 6.10 18.84 -11.94
C GLY A 90 5.78 19.66 -13.19
N LYS A 91 4.87 20.63 -13.09
CA LYS A 91 4.54 21.56 -14.19
C LYS A 91 5.73 22.38 -14.68
N LYS A 92 6.54 22.91 -13.77
CA LYS A 92 7.75 23.67 -14.12
C LYS A 92 8.79 22.79 -14.81
N MET A 93 8.93 21.54 -14.37
CA MET A 93 9.88 20.60 -14.97
C MET A 93 9.44 20.13 -16.35
N TRP A 94 8.14 19.83 -16.53
CA TRP A 94 7.56 19.43 -17.81
C TRP A 94 7.63 20.54 -18.87
N GLN A 95 7.34 21.78 -18.47
CA GLN A 95 7.35 22.95 -19.37
C GLN A 95 8.74 23.58 -19.55
N SER A 96 9.78 22.96 -18.96
CA SER A 96 11.15 23.46 -19.03
C SER A 96 11.71 23.37 -20.46
N ARG A 97 12.42 24.41 -20.90
CA ARG A 97 13.22 24.36 -22.15
C ARG A 97 14.50 23.53 -22.02
N ASP A 98 14.95 23.28 -20.79
CA ASP A 98 16.07 22.40 -20.50
C ASP A 98 15.60 20.92 -20.54
N PRO A 99 16.09 20.11 -21.51
CA PRO A 99 15.64 18.74 -21.71
C PRO A 99 15.97 17.83 -20.52
N THR A 100 16.99 18.15 -19.74
CA THR A 100 17.37 17.33 -18.57
C THR A 100 16.30 17.39 -17.47
N LYS A 101 15.61 18.53 -17.32
CA LYS A 101 14.52 18.70 -16.36
C LYS A 101 13.26 17.94 -16.76
N MET A 102 12.95 17.92 -18.06
CA MET A 102 11.86 17.12 -18.60
C MET A 102 12.13 15.62 -18.42
N LEU A 103 13.34 15.16 -18.74
CA LEU A 103 13.74 13.76 -18.51
C LEU A 103 13.69 13.37 -17.03
N LYS A 104 14.13 14.27 -16.14
CA LYS A 104 14.01 14.07 -14.69
C LYS A 104 12.55 13.95 -14.27
N PHE A 105 11.65 14.78 -14.79
CA PHE A 105 10.21 14.69 -14.51
C PHE A 105 9.66 13.31 -14.92
N VAL A 106 9.95 12.86 -16.14
CA VAL A 106 9.53 11.54 -16.63
C VAL A 106 10.05 10.43 -15.71
N LYS A 107 11.34 10.44 -15.39
CA LYS A 107 11.95 9.45 -14.50
C LYS A 107 11.27 9.41 -13.13
N ASP A 108 11.06 10.56 -12.52
CA ASP A 108 10.44 10.66 -11.19
C ASP A 108 8.94 10.27 -11.24
N ALA A 109 8.25 10.54 -12.34
CA ALA A 109 6.83 10.23 -12.52
C ALA A 109 6.62 8.71 -12.67
N VAL A 110 7.47 8.06 -13.48
CA VAL A 110 7.51 6.59 -13.59
C VAL A 110 7.86 5.97 -12.25
N LYS A 111 8.84 6.53 -11.51
CA LYS A 111 9.22 6.05 -10.18
C LYS A 111 8.03 6.08 -9.21
N ASN A 112 7.27 7.17 -9.15
CA ASN A 112 6.07 7.25 -8.30
C ASN A 112 5.00 6.21 -8.68
N ARG A 113 4.77 5.96 -9.97
CA ARG A 113 3.82 4.96 -10.44
C ARG A 113 4.23 3.53 -10.06
N ARG A 114 5.53 3.21 -10.16
CA ARG A 114 6.06 1.93 -9.66
C ARG A 114 5.88 1.79 -8.15
N ARG A 115 6.03 2.88 -7.39
CA ARG A 115 5.75 2.90 -5.95
C ARG A 115 4.28 2.61 -5.64
N ILE A 116 3.35 3.24 -6.36
CA ILE A 116 1.91 2.95 -6.24
C ILE A 116 1.64 1.47 -6.53
N PHE A 117 2.15 0.97 -7.65
CA PHE A 117 1.99 -0.42 -8.06
C PHE A 117 2.51 -1.40 -7.00
N THR A 118 3.74 -1.22 -6.51
CA THR A 118 4.33 -2.15 -5.54
C THR A 118 3.56 -2.15 -4.21
N GLU A 119 3.03 -1.00 -3.78
CA GLU A 119 2.21 -0.89 -2.57
C GLU A 119 0.88 -1.66 -2.75
N CYS A 120 0.21 -1.49 -3.90
CA CYS A 120 -0.98 -2.26 -4.25
C CYS A 120 -0.69 -3.77 -4.36
N ALA A 121 0.41 -4.15 -5.00
CA ALA A 121 0.84 -5.53 -5.15
C ALA A 121 1.15 -6.18 -3.79
N ARG A 122 1.75 -5.43 -2.85
CA ARG A 122 2.01 -5.90 -1.48
C ARG A 122 0.72 -6.14 -0.71
N VAL A 123 -0.28 -5.26 -0.84
CA VAL A 123 -1.62 -5.48 -0.26
C VAL A 123 -2.29 -6.70 -0.88
N ARG A 124 -2.21 -6.86 -2.20
CA ARG A 124 -2.74 -8.04 -2.89
C ARG A 124 -2.11 -9.33 -2.37
N LYS A 125 -0.78 -9.34 -2.23
CA LYS A 125 -0.05 -10.48 -1.66
C LYS A 125 -0.47 -10.77 -0.23
N MET A 126 -0.69 -9.74 0.60
CA MET A 126 -1.22 -9.93 1.96
C MET A 126 -2.60 -10.61 1.91
N ILE A 127 -3.51 -10.16 1.04
CA ILE A 127 -4.83 -10.76 0.87
C ILE A 127 -4.70 -12.25 0.51
N ASP A 128 -3.85 -12.58 -0.46
CA ASP A 128 -3.68 -13.97 -0.91
C ASP A 128 -3.04 -14.84 0.19
N GLU A 129 -1.99 -14.34 0.85
CA GLU A 129 -1.18 -15.12 1.79
C GLU A 129 -1.75 -15.21 3.20
N ILE A 130 -2.51 -14.19 3.64
CA ILE A 130 -3.04 -14.12 5.00
C ILE A 130 -4.54 -14.37 5.01
N ILE A 131 -5.30 -13.74 4.12
CA ILE A 131 -6.76 -13.79 4.18
C ILE A 131 -7.27 -15.05 3.47
N PHE A 132 -6.94 -15.25 2.19
CA PHE A 132 -7.45 -16.41 1.44
C PHE A 132 -6.91 -17.76 1.94
N LYS A 133 -5.73 -17.80 2.57
CA LYS A 133 -5.21 -19.04 3.18
C LYS A 133 -5.95 -19.46 4.44
N ASN A 134 -6.49 -18.51 5.21
CA ASN A 134 -7.03 -18.79 6.55
C ASN A 134 -8.56 -18.70 6.63
N TYR A 135 -9.21 -18.07 5.66
CA TYR A 135 -10.64 -17.82 5.68
C TYR A 135 -11.31 -18.34 4.42
N SER A 136 -12.35 -19.16 4.58
CA SER A 136 -13.16 -19.66 3.48
C SER A 136 -14.21 -18.62 3.07
N ASN A 137 -14.21 -18.20 1.81
CA ASN A 137 -15.14 -17.21 1.24
C ASN A 137 -15.22 -15.87 2.02
N PRO A 138 -14.08 -15.17 2.24
CA PRO A 138 -14.06 -13.91 2.97
C PRO A 138 -14.64 -12.76 2.13
N HIS A 139 -15.37 -11.84 2.76
CA HIS A 139 -15.74 -10.58 2.15
C HIS A 139 -14.61 -9.57 2.34
N ILE A 140 -14.00 -9.10 1.26
CA ILE A 140 -12.85 -8.19 1.32
C ILE A 140 -13.23 -6.85 0.71
N ILE A 141 -13.03 -5.79 1.48
CA ILE A 141 -13.22 -4.40 1.08
C ILE A 141 -11.87 -3.71 1.18
N VAL A 142 -11.35 -3.26 0.04
CA VAL A 142 -10.17 -2.39 -0.02
C VAL A 142 -10.66 -0.99 -0.35
N CYS A 143 -10.34 0.00 0.49
CA CYS A 143 -10.81 1.36 0.32
C CYS A 143 -9.74 2.38 0.75
N GLY A 144 -9.93 3.64 0.33
CA GLY A 144 -9.02 4.74 0.58
C GLY A 144 -8.51 5.36 -0.72
N ASP A 145 -7.43 6.14 -0.63
CA ASP A 145 -6.88 6.89 -1.75
C ASP A 145 -5.76 6.11 -2.45
N MET A 146 -6.09 5.49 -3.58
CA MET A 146 -5.13 4.75 -4.41
C MET A 146 -4.20 5.64 -5.24
N ASN A 147 -4.42 6.97 -5.25
CA ASN A 147 -3.62 7.94 -6.01
C ASN A 147 -3.40 7.60 -7.50
N ASP A 148 -4.30 6.79 -8.08
CA ASP A 148 -4.24 6.25 -9.45
C ASP A 148 -5.52 6.56 -10.25
N GLY A 149 -6.24 7.60 -9.86
CA GLY A 149 -7.43 8.07 -10.60
C GLY A 149 -7.05 8.95 -11.79
N PRO A 150 -7.94 9.08 -12.80
CA PRO A 150 -7.71 9.93 -13.97
C PRO A 150 -7.64 11.43 -13.61
N GLY A 151 -6.85 12.20 -14.36
CA GLY A 151 -6.86 13.67 -14.37
C GLY A 151 -5.61 14.35 -13.81
N PHE A 152 -5.45 15.62 -14.23
CA PHE A 152 -4.47 16.69 -13.89
C PHE A 152 -2.98 16.32 -13.80
N ASP A 153 -2.61 15.05 -13.92
CA ASP A 153 -1.22 14.65 -14.05
C ASP A 153 -0.74 14.97 -15.47
N LEU A 154 0.47 15.51 -15.56
CA LEU A 154 1.12 15.80 -16.84
C LEU A 154 1.73 14.54 -17.47
N PHE A 155 1.79 13.44 -16.71
CA PHE A 155 2.33 12.15 -17.12
C PHE A 155 1.24 11.06 -17.20
N GLU A 156 0.06 11.40 -17.74
CA GLU A 156 -0.97 10.41 -18.12
C GLU A 156 -0.83 9.97 -19.59
#